data_AF-A0A927N7R2-F1
#
_entry.id   AF-A0A927N7R2-F1
#
_cell.length_a   1.000
_cell.length_b   1.000
_cell.length_c   1.000
_cell.angle_alpha   90.00
_cell.angle_beta   90.00
_cell.angle_gamma   90.00
#
_symmetry.space_group_name_H-M   'P 1'
#
loop_
_entity.id
_entity.type
_entity.pdbx_description
1 polymer ?
#
loop_
_entity_poly.entity_id
_entity_poly.type
_entity_poly.pdbx_seq_one_letter_code
_entity_poly.pdbx_strand_id
1 'polypeptide(L)'
;MKLLGATRLTKLAGPAKWTYYYLYVILDIFSRYPVGWMVASAESATLAERLIAETVRKQQVDRNQLTLHADRGASMASKPVAFLLADLGVTKSHSRPHCSNDNPYSEAQFKTLKYRPDFPDRFGCIEDARVFCDRFFGWYAHDHRHSGIGLHTPADVHHGRAHTVREARSRVLDAAHAAHPERFVRKPPQPPKLPAAAWINKPQDKEEPTQ
;
A
#
# COMPACT_ATOMS: atom_id res chain seq x y z
N MET A 1 16.27 1.34 -0.75
CA MET A 1 14.92 1.97 -0.77
C MET A 1 14.39 1.90 0.65
N LYS A 2 14.00 3.01 1.29
CA LYS A 2 13.34 2.93 2.60
C LYS A 2 11.93 2.38 2.35
N LEU A 3 11.66 1.16 2.77
CA LEU A 3 10.32 0.61 2.66
C LEU A 3 9.52 1.23 3.79
N LEU A 4 8.59 2.12 3.45
CA LEU A 4 7.70 2.74 4.43
C LEU A 4 6.38 1.95 4.37
N GLY A 5 6.27 0.94 5.23
CA GLY A 5 5.18 -0.02 5.24
C GLY A 5 4.05 0.44 6.16
N ALA A 6 2.79 0.37 5.72
CA ALA A 6 1.64 0.50 6.59
C ALA A 6 1.00 -0.87 6.82
N THR A 7 0.87 -1.29 8.08
CA THR A 7 0.19 -2.53 8.46
C THR A 7 -1.21 -2.24 8.95
N ARG A 8 -2.23 -2.85 8.35
CA ARG A 8 -3.61 -2.71 8.82
C ARG A 8 -4.39 -4.01 8.66
N LEU A 9 -5.33 -4.17 9.57
CA LEU A 9 -6.25 -5.30 9.65
C LEU A 9 -7.64 -4.84 9.22
N THR A 10 -8.34 -5.64 8.40
CA THR A 10 -9.77 -5.45 8.14
C THR A 10 -10.53 -6.76 8.27
N LYS A 11 -11.81 -6.66 8.67
CA LYS A 11 -12.72 -7.81 8.76
C LYS A 11 -13.43 -8.02 7.43
N LEU A 12 -13.46 -9.27 6.98
CA LEU A 12 -14.24 -9.77 5.86
C LEU A 12 -15.42 -10.57 6.42
N ALA A 13 -16.64 -10.34 5.93
CA ALA A 13 -17.82 -11.02 6.46
C ALA A 13 -17.79 -12.51 6.09
N GLY A 14 -17.87 -13.37 7.11
CA GLY A 14 -17.93 -14.82 6.92
C GLY A 14 -19.34 -15.33 6.62
N PRO A 15 -19.52 -16.67 6.59
CA PRO A 15 -20.74 -17.31 6.10
C PRO A 15 -21.97 -16.98 6.93
N ALA A 16 -21.80 -16.66 8.22
CA ALA A 16 -22.89 -16.33 9.13
C ALA A 16 -22.72 -14.95 9.77
N LYS A 17 -23.81 -14.42 10.34
CA LYS A 17 -23.77 -13.18 11.13
C LYS A 17 -22.75 -13.34 12.26
N TRP A 18 -21.96 -12.28 12.49
CA TRP A 18 -20.88 -12.25 13.51
C TRP A 18 -19.68 -13.18 13.26
N THR A 19 -19.64 -13.90 12.14
CA THR A 19 -18.43 -14.61 11.70
C THR A 19 -17.63 -13.73 10.77
N TYR A 20 -16.30 -13.73 10.94
CA TYR A 20 -15.40 -12.88 10.17
C TYR A 20 -14.11 -13.62 9.83
N TYR A 21 -13.55 -13.28 8.68
CA TYR A 21 -12.14 -13.53 8.36
C TYR A 21 -11.35 -12.24 8.50
N TYR A 22 -10.07 -12.38 8.76
CA TYR A 22 -9.16 -11.30 9.10
C TYR A 22 -8.14 -11.16 7.99
N LEU A 23 -8.21 -10.04 7.26
CA LEU A 23 -7.26 -9.69 6.22
C LEU A 23 -6.20 -8.76 6.78
N TYR A 24 -4.97 -9.23 6.77
CA TYR A 24 -3.77 -8.48 7.10
C TYR A 24 -3.13 -7.98 5.81
N VAL A 25 -2.72 -6.72 5.78
CA VAL A 25 -2.03 -6.11 4.63
C VAL A 25 -0.84 -5.30 5.12
N ILE A 26 0.30 -5.49 4.46
CA ILE A 26 1.48 -4.63 4.51
C ILE A 26 1.56 -3.91 3.16
N LEU A 27 1.42 -2.60 3.19
CA LEU A 27 1.42 -1.74 2.01
C LEU A 27 2.68 -0.89 1.98
N ASP A 28 3.47 -0.92 0.91
CA ASP A 28 4.47 0.11 0.67
C ASP A 28 3.73 1.40 0.35
N ILE A 29 3.84 2.41 1.22
CA ILE A 29 3.10 3.63 1.00
C ILE A 29 3.59 4.32 -0.27
N PHE A 30 4.87 4.40 -0.59
CA PHE A 30 5.30 5.22 -1.72
C PHE A 30 4.70 4.71 -3.05
N SER A 31 4.86 3.41 -3.31
CA SER A 31 4.37 2.77 -4.53
C SER A 31 2.90 2.36 -4.48
N ARG A 32 2.28 2.35 -3.29
CA ARG A 32 1.00 1.70 -3.01
C ARG A 32 1.04 0.18 -3.20
N TYR A 33 2.19 -0.46 -3.29
CA TYR A 33 2.28 -1.89 -3.60
C TYR A 33 1.99 -2.76 -2.36
N PRO A 34 1.13 -3.78 -2.47
CA PRO A 34 0.86 -4.71 -1.38
C PRO A 34 2.04 -5.68 -1.21
N VAL A 35 3.06 -5.28 -0.45
CA VAL A 35 4.30 -6.05 -0.29
C VAL A 35 4.10 -7.39 0.40
N GLY A 36 3.06 -7.50 1.23
CA GLY A 36 2.62 -8.74 1.86
C GLY A 36 1.18 -8.66 2.35
N TRP A 37 0.45 -9.77 2.33
CA TRP A 37 -0.91 -9.86 2.87
C TRP A 37 -1.22 -11.30 3.28
N MET A 38 -2.20 -11.50 4.16
CA MET A 38 -2.72 -12.83 4.49
C MET A 38 -4.17 -12.78 4.96
N VAL A 39 -4.91 -13.86 4.75
CA VAL A 39 -6.25 -14.08 5.30
C VAL A 39 -6.22 -15.17 6.36
N ALA A 40 -6.76 -14.86 7.53
CA ALA A 40 -6.81 -15.74 8.69
C ALA A 40 -8.22 -15.88 9.27
N SER A 41 -8.47 -16.97 9.99
CA SER A 41 -9.72 -17.22 10.71
C SER A 41 -9.82 -16.49 12.04
N ALA A 42 -8.70 -16.02 12.59
CA ALA A 42 -8.64 -15.29 13.85
C ALA A 42 -7.55 -14.21 13.80
N GLU A 43 -7.75 -13.16 14.59
CA GLU A 43 -6.72 -12.17 14.83
C GLU A 43 -5.67 -12.72 15.81
N SER A 44 -4.41 -12.82 15.38
CA SER A 44 -3.29 -13.23 16.22
C SER A 44 -2.04 -12.37 15.99
N ALA A 45 -1.33 -12.10 17.08
CA ALA A 45 0.01 -11.52 17.08
C ALA A 45 1.02 -12.39 16.32
N THR A 46 0.96 -13.71 16.49
CA THR A 46 1.89 -14.66 15.85
C THR A 46 1.72 -14.69 14.33
N LEU A 47 0.49 -14.48 13.84
CA LEU A 47 0.21 -14.37 12.41
C LEU A 47 0.76 -13.06 11.84
N ALA A 48 0.60 -11.95 12.56
CA ALA A 48 1.19 -10.66 12.18
C ALA A 48 2.72 -10.74 12.14
N GLU A 49 3.35 -11.35 13.14
CA GLU A 49 4.79 -11.58 13.20
C GLU A 49 5.29 -12.38 11.99
N ARG A 50 4.63 -13.50 11.70
CA ARG A 50 4.94 -14.35 10.55
C ARG A 50 4.80 -13.57 9.23
N LEU A 51 3.73 -12.78 9.06
CA LEU A 51 3.54 -11.96 7.86
C LEU A 51 4.71 -10.99 7.64
N ILE A 52 5.12 -10.30 8.71
CA ILE A 52 6.20 -9.32 8.66
C ILE A 52 7.51 -10.02 8.29
N ALA A 53 7.84 -11.13 8.96
CA ALA A 53 9.07 -11.89 8.68
C ALA A 53 9.11 -12.41 7.23
N GLU A 54 8.01 -12.99 6.75
CA GLU A 54 7.90 -13.46 5.36
C GLU A 54 8.02 -12.31 4.36
N THR A 55 7.40 -11.16 4.66
CA THR A 55 7.44 -9.97 3.80
C THR A 55 8.85 -9.39 3.72
N VAL A 56 9.54 -9.24 4.86
CA VAL A 56 10.92 -8.74 4.91
C VAL A 56 11.85 -9.65 4.10
N ARG A 57 11.73 -10.97 4.27
CA ARG A 57 12.50 -11.94 3.51
C ARG A 57 12.22 -11.84 2.01
N LYS A 58 10.93 -11.77 1.62
CA LYS A 58 10.52 -11.66 0.21
C LYS A 58 11.02 -10.38 -0.45
N GLN A 59 11.01 -9.27 0.29
CA GLN A 59 11.40 -7.95 -0.20
C GLN A 59 12.91 -7.68 -0.03
N GLN A 60 13.67 -8.64 0.50
CA GLN A 60 15.11 -8.54 0.75
C GLN A 60 15.48 -7.24 1.49
N VAL A 61 14.70 -6.90 2.52
CA VAL A 61 14.90 -5.64 3.26
C VAL A 61 15.99 -5.82 4.30
N ASP A 62 17.06 -5.03 4.19
CA ASP A 62 18.12 -5.03 5.19
C ASP A 62 17.66 -4.38 6.49
N ARG A 63 18.39 -4.70 7.57
CA ARG A 63 18.20 -4.08 8.88
C ARG A 63 18.26 -2.54 8.76
N ASN A 64 17.36 -1.85 9.47
CA ASN A 64 17.22 -0.38 9.48
C ASN A 64 16.72 0.27 8.16
N GLN A 65 16.35 -0.50 7.14
CA GLN A 65 15.77 0.04 5.90
C GLN A 65 14.24 0.09 5.92
N LEU A 66 13.60 -0.62 6.85
CA LEU A 66 12.14 -0.66 7.01
C LEU A 66 11.69 0.35 8.06
N THR A 67 10.73 1.19 7.70
CA THR A 67 9.93 1.97 8.67
C THR A 67 8.51 1.47 8.56
N LEU A 68 7.96 0.97 9.66
CA LEU A 68 6.64 0.37 9.66
C LEU A 68 5.69 1.21 10.53
N HIS A 69 4.67 1.74 9.88
CA HIS A 69 3.57 2.44 10.51
C HIS A 69 2.44 1.44 10.79
N ALA A 70 2.17 1.23 12.07
CA ALA A 70 1.13 0.33 12.52
C ALA A 70 0.08 1.08 13.34
N ASP A 71 -1.19 0.80 13.06
CA ASP A 71 -2.29 1.22 13.93
C ASP A 71 -2.16 0.52 15.29
N ARG A 72 -2.66 1.14 16.37
CA ARG A 72 -2.55 0.63 17.76
C ARG A 72 -3.43 -0.60 18.05
N GLY A 73 -3.79 -1.39 17.05
CA GLY A 73 -4.56 -2.63 17.23
C GLY A 73 -3.83 -3.61 18.15
N ALA A 74 -4.59 -4.40 18.92
CA ALA A 74 -4.04 -5.29 19.95
C ALA A 74 -3.02 -6.29 19.39
N SER A 75 -3.22 -6.79 18.17
CA SER A 75 -2.25 -7.67 17.48
C SER A 75 -0.92 -6.97 17.17
N MET A 76 -0.96 -5.74 16.66
CA MET A 76 0.24 -4.96 16.29
C MET A 76 0.96 -4.33 17.50
N ALA A 77 0.24 -4.18 18.63
CA ALA A 77 0.79 -3.72 19.90
C ALA A 77 1.38 -4.85 20.76
N SER A 78 1.30 -6.10 20.30
CA SER A 78 1.77 -7.26 21.04
C SER A 78 3.30 -7.28 21.23
N LYS A 79 3.75 -7.88 22.34
CA LYS A 79 5.19 -8.02 22.66
C LYS A 79 5.98 -8.74 21.56
N PRO A 80 5.54 -9.89 21.00
CA PRO A 80 6.30 -10.60 19.97
C PRO A 80 6.52 -9.75 18.71
N VAL A 81 5.47 -9.07 18.23
CA VAL A 81 5.57 -8.14 17.09
C VAL A 81 6.49 -6.96 17.41
N ALA A 82 6.52 -6.49 18.66
CA ALA A 82 7.46 -5.44 19.07
C ALA A 82 8.92 -5.90 19.08
N PHE A 83 9.22 -7.10 19.56
CA PHE A 83 10.56 -7.67 19.52
C PHE A 83 11.02 -7.93 18.09
N LEU A 84 10.19 -8.55 17.24
CA LEU A 84 10.50 -8.75 15.83
C LEU A 84 10.84 -7.42 15.14
N LEU A 85 10.04 -6.38 15.37
CA LEU A 85 10.29 -5.07 14.77
C LEU A 85 11.60 -4.43 15.29
N ALA A 86 11.94 -4.63 16.56
CA ALA A 86 13.23 -4.18 17.10
C ALA A 86 14.43 -4.94 16.51
N ASP A 87 14.33 -6.27 16.37
CA ASP A 87 15.37 -7.12 15.79
C ASP A 87 15.65 -6.78 14.33
N LEU A 88 14.59 -6.46 13.59
CA LEU A 88 14.66 -6.00 12.21
C LEU A 88 15.16 -4.54 12.06
N GLY A 89 15.42 -3.86 13.18
CA GLY A 89 15.84 -2.45 13.17
C GLY A 89 14.75 -1.50 12.66
N VAL A 90 13.49 -1.90 12.77
CA VAL A 90 12.36 -1.13 12.25
C VAL A 90 12.09 0.05 13.17
N THR A 91 12.13 1.24 12.60
CA THR A 91 11.67 2.44 13.32
C THR A 91 10.14 2.38 13.38
N LYS A 92 9.58 2.16 14.58
CA LYS A 92 8.14 2.28 14.82
C LYS A 92 7.77 3.75 14.96
N SER A 93 7.00 4.24 14.01
CA SER A 93 6.34 5.54 14.11
C SER A 93 4.89 5.29 14.52
N HIS A 94 4.62 5.43 15.82
CA HIS A 94 3.27 5.29 16.37
C HIS A 94 2.42 6.55 16.08
N SER A 95 1.16 6.31 15.71
CA SER A 95 0.09 7.32 15.64
C SER A 95 -0.03 8.11 16.95
N ARG A 96 -0.36 9.40 16.87
CA ARG A 96 -0.63 10.23 18.06
C ARG A 96 -1.86 9.69 18.81
N PRO A 97 -1.94 9.80 20.15
CA PRO A 97 -3.15 9.45 20.88
C PRO A 97 -4.37 10.20 20.32
N HIS A 98 -5.50 9.50 20.13
CA HIS A 98 -6.79 10.05 19.68
C HIS A 98 -6.95 10.49 18.20
N CYS A 99 -6.08 10.07 17.27
CA CYS A 99 -6.31 10.24 15.82
C CYS A 99 -6.56 8.89 15.12
N SER A 100 -7.82 8.62 14.78
CA SER A 100 -8.24 7.44 13.99
C SER A 100 -7.86 7.51 12.50
N ASN A 101 -7.29 8.63 12.03
CA ASN A 101 -7.10 8.95 10.60
C ASN A 101 -5.63 8.84 10.12
N ASP A 102 -4.75 8.19 10.89
CA ASP A 102 -3.29 8.25 10.68
C ASP A 102 -2.78 7.30 9.55
N ASN A 103 -3.66 6.68 8.75
CA ASN A 103 -3.23 5.79 7.66
C ASN A 103 -4.10 5.91 6.39
N PRO A 104 -4.10 7.09 5.73
CA PRO A 104 -4.96 7.37 4.57
C PRO A 104 -4.71 6.42 3.39
N TYR A 105 -3.50 5.89 3.25
CA TYR A 105 -3.16 4.98 2.14
C TYR A 105 -3.79 3.59 2.30
N SER A 106 -3.75 3.03 3.51
CA SER A 106 -4.41 1.75 3.77
C SER A 106 -5.93 1.88 3.71
N GLU A 107 -6.48 3.02 4.16
CA GLU A 107 -7.92 3.30 4.03
C GLU A 107 -8.37 3.38 2.59
N ALA A 108 -7.63 4.10 1.75
CA ALA A 108 -7.90 4.16 0.32
C ALA A 108 -7.84 2.76 -0.31
N GLN A 109 -6.84 1.94 0.06
CA GLN A 109 -6.71 0.58 -0.44
C GLN A 109 -7.90 -0.31 -0.01
N PHE A 110 -8.34 -0.25 1.24
CA PHE A 110 -9.52 -1.01 1.68
C PHE A 110 -10.82 -0.49 1.08
N LYS A 111 -10.92 0.81 0.82
CA LYS A 111 -12.05 1.36 0.06
C LYS A 111 -12.06 0.77 -1.35
N THR A 112 -10.92 0.75 -2.04
CA THR A 112 -10.82 0.10 -3.37
C THR A 112 -11.20 -1.38 -3.31
N LEU A 113 -10.79 -2.10 -2.27
CA LEU A 113 -11.18 -3.50 -2.05
C LEU A 113 -12.70 -3.66 -1.93
N LYS A 114 -13.33 -2.90 -1.03
CA LYS A 114 -14.74 -3.10 -0.63
C LYS A 114 -15.76 -2.50 -1.60
N TYR A 115 -15.36 -1.54 -2.42
CA TYR A 115 -16.24 -0.88 -3.38
C TYR A 115 -16.16 -1.48 -4.79
N ARG A 116 -15.37 -2.55 -4.99
CA ARG A 116 -15.37 -3.29 -6.25
C ARG A 116 -16.70 -4.02 -6.41
N PRO A 117 -17.31 -4.03 -7.62
CA PRO A 117 -18.54 -4.78 -7.87
C PRO A 117 -18.44 -6.28 -7.54
N ASP A 118 -17.25 -6.86 -7.70
CA ASP A 118 -17.00 -8.27 -7.43
C ASP A 118 -16.80 -8.58 -5.93
N PHE A 119 -16.79 -7.57 -5.05
CA PHE A 119 -16.61 -7.78 -3.62
C PHE A 119 -17.89 -8.41 -3.05
N PRO A 120 -17.82 -9.62 -2.47
CA PRO A 120 -19.01 -10.32 -2.04
C PRO A 120 -19.55 -9.75 -0.73
N ASP A 121 -20.87 -9.82 -0.55
CA ASP A 121 -21.52 -9.47 0.72
C ASP A 121 -21.01 -10.36 1.87
N ARG A 122 -20.74 -11.63 1.58
CA ARG A 122 -20.19 -12.64 2.50
C ARG A 122 -19.34 -13.66 1.76
N PHE A 123 -18.31 -14.15 2.43
CA PHE A 123 -17.50 -15.29 1.99
C PHE A 123 -18.07 -16.58 2.57
N GLY A 124 -18.22 -17.63 1.76
CA GLY A 124 -18.74 -18.93 2.18
C GLY A 124 -17.76 -19.70 3.06
N CYS A 125 -16.46 -19.63 2.73
CA CYS A 125 -15.37 -20.15 3.54
C CYS A 125 -14.12 -19.26 3.49
N ILE A 126 -13.07 -19.64 4.24
CA ILE A 126 -11.81 -18.90 4.25
C ILE A 126 -11.07 -19.03 2.92
N GLU A 127 -11.25 -20.15 2.21
CA GLU A 127 -10.70 -20.40 0.89
C GLU A 127 -11.27 -19.42 -0.13
N ASP A 128 -12.58 -19.16 -0.11
CA ASP A 128 -13.21 -18.14 -0.97
C ASP A 128 -12.58 -16.76 -0.76
N ALA A 129 -12.37 -16.39 0.51
CA ALA A 129 -11.73 -15.13 0.87
C ALA A 129 -10.29 -15.06 0.37
N ARG A 130 -9.53 -16.16 0.46
CA ARG A 130 -8.16 -16.25 -0.06
C ARG A 130 -8.10 -16.13 -1.57
N VAL A 131 -8.95 -16.87 -2.28
CA VAL A 131 -9.04 -16.84 -3.76
C VAL A 131 -9.43 -15.44 -4.24
N PHE A 132 -10.39 -14.81 -3.57
CA PHE A 132 -10.77 -13.43 -3.88
C PHE A 132 -9.62 -12.45 -3.64
N CYS A 133 -8.97 -12.53 -2.48
CA CYS A 133 -7.85 -11.64 -2.15
C CYS A 133 -6.66 -11.84 -3.10
N ASP A 134 -6.34 -13.06 -3.50
CA ASP A 134 -5.27 -13.35 -4.46
C ASP A 134 -5.53 -12.65 -5.79
N ARG A 135 -6.72 -12.86 -6.37
CA ARG A 135 -7.15 -12.16 -7.59
C ARG A 135 -7.15 -10.64 -7.42
N PHE A 136 -7.67 -10.15 -6.30
CA PHE A 136 -7.75 -8.72 -6.02
C PHE A 136 -6.36 -8.10 -5.94
N PHE A 137 -5.43 -8.67 -5.17
CA PHE A 137 -4.10 -8.11 -4.99
C PHE A 137 -3.24 -8.25 -6.25
N GLY A 138 -3.42 -9.31 -7.04
CA GLY A 138 -2.84 -9.42 -8.37
C GLY A 138 -3.27 -8.25 -9.27
N TRP A 139 -4.58 -8.05 -9.41
CA TRP A 139 -5.14 -6.94 -10.18
C TRP A 139 -4.71 -5.57 -9.64
N TYR A 140 -4.79 -5.38 -8.32
CA TYR A 140 -4.46 -4.12 -7.67
C TYR A 140 -2.99 -3.75 -7.90
N ALA A 141 -2.09 -4.72 -7.84
CA ALA A 141 -0.66 -4.50 -8.02
C ALA A 141 -0.26 -4.27 -9.48
N HIS A 142 -0.88 -4.97 -10.44
CA HIS A 142 -0.39 -5.06 -11.81
C HIS A 142 -1.26 -4.37 -12.86
N ASP A 143 -2.53 -4.08 -12.56
CA ASP A 143 -3.48 -3.52 -13.53
C ASP A 143 -4.08 -2.19 -13.06
N HIS A 144 -4.37 -2.07 -11.76
CA HIS A 144 -5.00 -0.87 -11.22
C HIS A 144 -4.04 0.33 -11.26
N ARG A 145 -4.46 1.41 -11.94
CA ARG A 145 -3.68 2.64 -12.07
C ARG A 145 -4.11 3.66 -11.03
N HIS A 146 -3.14 4.16 -10.27
CA HIS A 146 -3.40 5.11 -9.19
C HIS A 146 -3.03 6.54 -9.59
N SER A 147 -3.99 7.46 -9.49
CA SER A 147 -3.74 8.89 -9.75
C SER A 147 -2.63 9.47 -8.85
N GLY A 148 -2.59 9.05 -7.58
CA GLY A 148 -1.58 9.49 -6.61
C GLY A 148 -0.13 9.07 -6.92
N ILE A 149 0.10 8.21 -7.92
CA ILE A 149 1.43 7.84 -8.43
C ILE A 149 1.53 8.06 -9.95
N GLY A 150 0.83 9.06 -10.47
CA GLY A 150 0.92 9.44 -11.88
C GLY A 150 0.31 8.41 -12.84
N LEU A 151 -0.76 7.74 -12.43
CA LEU A 151 -1.44 6.67 -13.17
C LEU A 151 -0.52 5.48 -13.50
N HIS A 152 0.49 5.22 -12.69
CA HIS A 152 1.26 3.98 -12.75
C HIS A 152 0.55 2.87 -11.98
N THR A 153 0.90 1.63 -12.30
CA THR A 153 0.53 0.49 -11.45
C THR A 153 1.45 0.47 -10.23
N PRO A 154 1.01 -0.05 -9.07
CA PRO A 154 1.87 -0.15 -7.91
C PRO A 154 3.15 -0.94 -8.19
N ALA A 155 3.05 -2.03 -8.97
CA ALA A 155 4.20 -2.84 -9.34
C ALA A 155 5.21 -2.08 -10.23
N ASP A 156 4.77 -1.15 -11.09
CA ASP A 156 5.71 -0.35 -11.90
C ASP A 156 6.53 0.58 -11.02
N VAL A 157 5.90 1.19 -10.02
CA VAL A 157 6.59 2.10 -9.10
C VAL A 157 7.50 1.33 -8.15
N HIS A 158 6.98 0.26 -7.55
CA HIS A 158 7.70 -0.52 -6.56
C HIS A 158 8.97 -1.17 -7.12
N HIS A 159 8.93 -1.66 -8.37
CA HIS A 159 10.07 -2.28 -9.03
C HIS A 159 10.88 -1.31 -9.92
N GLY A 160 10.70 0.01 -9.76
CA GLY A 160 11.51 1.01 -10.46
C GLY A 160 11.26 1.15 -11.97
N ARG A 161 10.19 0.54 -12.51
CA ARG A 161 9.83 0.59 -13.94
C ARG A 161 9.08 1.87 -14.32
N ALA A 162 8.70 2.70 -13.35
CA ALA A 162 7.93 3.91 -13.56
C ALA A 162 8.57 4.89 -14.57
N HIS A 163 9.89 5.03 -14.57
CA HIS A 163 10.57 5.92 -15.52
C HIS A 163 10.40 5.43 -16.97
N THR A 164 10.68 4.14 -17.21
CA THR A 164 10.53 3.50 -18.51
C THR A 164 9.08 3.58 -19.02
N VAL A 165 8.10 3.33 -18.14
CA VAL A 165 6.67 3.45 -18.49
C VAL A 165 6.32 4.89 -18.84
N ARG A 166 6.85 5.87 -18.10
CA ARG A 166 6.60 7.28 -18.36
C ARG A 166 7.22 7.75 -19.68
N GLU A 167 8.44 7.33 -20.01
CA GLU A 167 9.08 7.62 -21.30
C GLU A 167 8.30 7.03 -22.46
N ALA A 168 7.86 5.77 -22.34
CA ALA A 168 7.01 5.14 -23.35
C ALA A 168 5.71 5.92 -23.57
N ARG A 169 5.07 6.40 -22.48
CA ARG A 169 3.89 7.27 -22.58
C ARG A 169 4.21 8.60 -23.24
N SER A 170 5.37 9.19 -22.97
CA SER A 170 5.78 10.43 -23.63
C SER A 170 5.81 10.26 -25.14
N ARG A 171 6.47 9.20 -25.64
CA ARG A 171 6.53 8.91 -27.09
C ARG A 171 5.16 8.79 -27.74
N VAL A 172 4.20 8.13 -27.06
CA VAL A 172 2.82 8.01 -27.55
C VAL A 172 2.12 9.36 -27.60
N LEU A 173 2.29 10.18 -26.56
CA LEU A 173 1.71 11.52 -26.48
C LEU A 173 2.31 12.48 -27.50
N ASP A 174 3.61 12.40 -27.73
CA ASP A 174 4.34 13.19 -28.73
C ASP A 174 3.87 12.82 -30.15
N ALA A 175 3.72 11.52 -30.44
CA ALA A 175 3.18 11.04 -31.71
C ALA A 175 1.72 11.49 -31.93
N ALA A 176 0.89 11.41 -30.89
CA ALA A 176 -0.51 11.87 -30.96
C ALA A 176 -0.60 13.38 -31.20
N HIS A 177 0.29 14.16 -30.58
CA HIS A 177 0.36 15.60 -30.78
C HIS A 177 0.83 15.97 -32.19
N ALA A 178 1.83 15.27 -32.72
CA ALA A 178 2.31 15.47 -34.08
C ALA A 178 1.24 15.16 -35.14
N ALA A 179 0.42 14.12 -34.91
CA ALA A 179 -0.65 13.74 -35.83
C ALA A 179 -1.88 14.68 -35.76
N HIS A 180 -2.19 15.20 -34.57
CA HIS A 180 -3.42 15.98 -34.32
C HIS A 180 -3.17 17.18 -33.39
N PRO A 181 -2.37 18.17 -33.81
CA PRO A 181 -2.04 19.32 -32.97
C PRO A 181 -3.28 20.13 -32.54
N GLU A 182 -4.33 20.17 -33.37
CA GLU A 182 -5.61 20.85 -33.10
C GLU A 182 -6.34 20.32 -31.87
N ARG A 183 -6.10 19.07 -31.48
CA ARG A 183 -6.66 18.48 -30.24
C ARG A 183 -5.98 18.99 -28.97
N PHE A 184 -4.88 19.73 -29.10
CA PHE A 184 -4.02 20.18 -27.99
C PHE A 184 -3.85 21.70 -28.00
N VAL A 185 -4.91 22.42 -27.62
CA VAL A 185 -5.08 23.88 -27.79
C VAL A 185 -4.01 24.77 -27.14
N ARG A 186 -3.26 24.29 -26.14
CA ARG A 186 -2.33 25.14 -25.35
C ARG A 186 -0.88 24.69 -25.36
N LYS A 187 -0.63 23.39 -25.25
CA LYS A 187 0.72 22.83 -25.13
C LYS A 187 0.72 21.34 -25.49
N PRO A 188 1.88 20.78 -25.86
CA PRO A 188 2.03 19.35 -26.00
C PRO A 188 1.58 18.61 -24.73
N PRO A 189 0.82 17.52 -24.86
CA PRO A 189 0.43 16.70 -23.72
C PRO A 189 1.66 16.10 -23.04
N GLN A 190 1.63 16.00 -21.70
CA GLN A 190 2.72 15.39 -20.95
C GLN A 190 2.19 14.27 -20.06
N PRO A 191 2.94 13.16 -19.91
CA PRO A 191 2.53 12.11 -19.00
C PRO A 191 2.59 12.63 -17.55
N PRO A 192 1.65 12.23 -16.68
CA PRO A 192 1.60 12.64 -15.29
C PRO A 192 2.95 12.43 -14.58
N LYS A 193 3.27 13.34 -13.66
CA LYS A 193 4.49 13.23 -12.84
C LYS A 193 4.29 12.22 -11.72
N LEU A 194 5.35 11.50 -11.36
CA LEU A 194 5.39 10.74 -10.12
C LEU A 194 5.65 11.67 -8.94
N PRO A 195 5.09 11.39 -7.75
CA PRO A 195 5.44 12.10 -6.54
C PRO A 195 6.92 11.85 -6.19
N ALA A 196 7.59 12.87 -5.66
CA ALA A 196 8.97 12.73 -5.18
C ALA A 196 9.05 12.01 -3.83
N ALA A 197 8.01 12.12 -3.01
CA ALA A 197 7.91 11.49 -1.70
C ALA A 197 6.46 11.23 -1.32
N ALA A 198 6.25 10.31 -0.37
CA ALA A 198 4.98 10.07 0.29
C ALA A 198 5.17 10.19 1.81
N TRP A 199 4.21 10.84 2.47
CA TRP A 199 4.25 11.07 3.91
C TRP A 199 2.95 10.58 4.54
N ILE A 200 3.05 9.97 5.72
CA ILE A 200 1.91 9.81 6.64
C ILE A 200 1.81 11.06 7.51
N ASN A 201 2.93 11.46 8.12
CA ASN A 201 3.09 12.73 8.81
C ASN A 201 4.20 13.52 8.12
N LYS A 202 3.85 14.59 7.40
CA LYS A 202 4.87 15.45 6.77
C LYS A 202 5.63 16.17 7.91
N PRO A 203 6.98 16.07 7.97
CA PRO A 203 7.74 16.90 8.90
C PRO A 203 7.48 18.38 8.58
N GLN A 204 7.29 19.20 9.62
CA GLN A 204 7.22 20.65 9.45
C GLN A 204 8.58 21.12 8.93
N ASP A 205 8.55 22.00 7.92
CA ASP A 205 9.77 22.63 7.41
C ASP A 205 10.41 23.38 8.58
N LYS A 206 11.67 23.06 8.91
CA LYS A 206 12.40 23.81 9.92
C LYS A 206 12.55 25.23 9.38
N GLU A 207 11.96 26.21 10.05
CA GLU A 207 12.28 27.62 9.83
C GLU A 207 13.81 27.74 9.89
N GLU A 208 14.40 28.24 8.80
CA GLU A 208 15.81 28.62 8.82
C GLU A 208 16.01 29.62 9.96
N PRO A 209 17.05 29.48 10.79
CA PRO A 209 17.32 30.48 11.81
C PRO A 209 17.56 31.81 11.10
N THR A 210 16.65 32.76 11.32
CA THR A 210 16.85 34.17 10.97
C THR A 210 18.19 34.60 11.56
N GLN A 211 19.16 34.88 10.69
CA GLN A 211 20.44 35.48 11.06
C GLN A 211 20.24 36.95 11.47
#